data_AF-A0A1G2QDD3-F1
#
_entry.id   AF-A0A1G2QDD3-F1
#
_cell.length_a   1.000
_cell.length_b   1.000
_cell.length_c   1.000
_cell.angle_alpha   90.00
_cell.angle_beta   90.00
_cell.angle_gamma   90.00
#
_symmetry.space_group_name_H-M   'P 1'
#
loop_
_entity.id
_entity.type
_entity.pdbx_description
1 polymer ?
#
loop_
_entity_poly.entity_id
_entity_poly.type
_entity_poly.pdbx_seq_one_letter_code
_entity_poly.pdbx_strand_id
1 'polypeptide(L)'
;MKNSKKLGFTLIELLVVIAIIGILSGIISVQLSASRQKAKGAAVKQEMTNLRNVMGVIMNTNNTWIPLSVCSDSGFQNQWGDIVKNSGGTAFVGTVICSGKYINNTPNVACSSSSGMSNYTACYGFQTSGCSGANCSKYVAIASISADRSKWWCVDSSNQGKELTDGQPGFNVATFDPSAVSNCP
;
A
#
# COMPACT_ATOMS: atom_id res chain seq x y z
N MET A 1 49.69 -12.05 50.56
CA MET A 1 48.70 -11.14 49.94
C MET A 1 48.80 -11.31 48.43
N LYS A 2 47.78 -11.89 47.77
CA LYS A 2 47.81 -12.19 46.32
C LYS A 2 47.55 -10.88 45.56
N ASN A 3 48.58 -10.33 44.90
CA ASN A 3 48.44 -9.16 44.03
C ASN A 3 47.74 -9.58 42.73
N SER A 4 46.46 -9.27 42.61
CA SER A 4 45.71 -9.42 41.36
C SER A 4 46.14 -8.31 40.39
N LYS A 5 46.97 -8.65 39.40
CA LYS A 5 47.30 -7.72 38.30
C LYS A 5 46.02 -7.41 37.54
N LYS A 6 45.57 -6.15 37.54
CA LYS A 6 44.51 -5.70 36.64
C LYS A 6 45.08 -5.66 35.23
N LEU A 7 44.59 -6.53 34.36
CA LEU A 7 44.88 -6.49 32.93
C LEU A 7 44.05 -5.35 32.32
N GLY A 8 44.72 -4.37 31.72
CA GLY A 8 44.08 -3.25 31.03
C GLY A 8 43.87 -3.58 29.55
N PHE A 9 42.81 -3.01 28.96
CA PHE A 9 42.55 -3.08 27.53
C PHE A 9 43.52 -2.17 26.77
N THR A 10 44.06 -2.62 25.65
CA THR A 10 44.93 -1.79 24.82
C THR A 10 44.12 -0.94 23.83
N LEU A 11 44.65 0.23 23.46
CA LEU A 11 44.03 1.10 22.45
C LEU A 11 43.91 0.40 21.09
N ILE A 12 44.87 -0.46 20.73
CA ILE A 12 44.85 -1.20 19.47
C ILE A 12 43.76 -2.27 19.46
N GLU A 13 43.52 -2.95 20.57
CA GLU A 13 42.43 -3.91 20.70
C GLU A 13 41.07 -3.22 20.52
N LEU A 14 40.88 -2.05 21.13
CA LEU A 14 39.64 -1.29 20.98
C LEU A 14 39.47 -0.75 19.55
N LEU A 15 40.56 -0.30 18.91
CA LEU A 15 40.56 0.19 17.54
C LEU A 15 40.20 -0.89 16.52
N VAL A 16 40.75 -2.10 16.66
CA VAL A 16 40.44 -3.22 15.76
C VAL A 16 38.98 -3.65 15.91
N VAL A 17 38.43 -3.66 17.12
CA VAL A 17 37.03 -4.03 17.36
C VAL A 17 36.06 -3.06 16.67
N ILE A 18 36.27 -1.75 16.78
CA ILE A 18 35.41 -0.78 16.09
C ILE A 18 35.55 -0.89 14.56
N ALA A 19 36.75 -1.22 14.06
CA ALA A 19 36.97 -1.44 12.63
C ALA A 19 36.17 -2.65 12.11
N ILE A 20 36.18 -3.77 12.85
CA ILE A 20 35.43 -4.98 12.50
C ILE A 20 33.92 -4.72 12.59
N ILE A 21 33.44 -4.06 13.66
CA ILE A 21 32.01 -3.70 13.79
C ILE A 21 31.58 -2.79 12.64
N GLY A 22 32.43 -1.85 12.22
CA GLY A 22 32.20 -1.00 11.06
C GLY A 22 31.96 -1.80 9.78
N ILE A 23 32.85 -2.73 9.45
CA ILE A 23 32.73 -3.58 8.26
C ILE A 23 31.47 -4.45 8.31
N LEU A 24 31.21 -5.11 9.45
CA LEU A 24 30.04 -5.97 9.62
C LEU A 24 28.73 -5.18 9.54
N SER A 25 28.68 -3.98 10.12
CA SER A 25 27.49 -3.11 10.09
C SER A 25 27.16 -2.62 8.69
N GLY A 26 28.17 -2.36 7.85
CA GLY A 26 27.97 -1.95 6.45
C GLY A 26 27.22 -3.00 5.62
N ILE A 27 27.61 -4.28 5.75
CA ILE A 27 26.98 -5.38 5.01
C ILE A 27 25.52 -5.58 5.45
N ILE A 28 25.26 -5.51 6.75
CA ILE A 28 23.92 -5.72 7.32
C ILE A 28 22.94 -4.63 6.88
N SER A 29 23.39 -3.37 6.74
CA SER A 29 22.55 -2.23 6.38
C SER A 29 21.85 -2.40 5.03
N VAL A 30 22.57 -2.90 4.02
CA VAL A 30 22.02 -3.14 2.67
C VAL A 30 20.96 -4.23 2.69
N GLN A 31 21.25 -5.35 3.37
CA GLN A 31 20.33 -6.49 3.47
C GLN A 31 19.05 -6.14 4.25
N LEU A 32 19.18 -5.37 5.33
CA LEU A 32 18.06 -4.93 6.16
C LEU A 32 17.10 -4.02 5.38
N SER A 33 17.63 -3.13 4.54
CA SER A 33 16.83 -2.22 3.73
C SER A 33 15.95 -2.98 2.73
N ALA A 34 16.51 -3.96 2.02
CA ALA A 34 15.75 -4.82 1.11
C ALA A 34 14.70 -5.69 1.85
N SER A 35 15.05 -6.23 3.02
CA SER A 35 14.13 -7.02 3.86
C SER A 35 12.93 -6.19 4.34
N ARG A 36 13.18 -4.95 4.80
CA ARG A 36 12.11 -4.02 5.20
C ARG A 36 11.15 -3.71 4.05
N GLN A 37 11.67 -3.55 2.82
CA GLN A 37 10.81 -3.31 1.66
C GLN A 37 9.90 -4.51 1.36
N LYS A 38 10.44 -5.74 1.45
CA LYS A 38 9.63 -6.96 1.30
C LYS A 38 8.56 -7.08 2.39
N ALA A 39 8.91 -6.74 3.63
CA ALA A 39 7.97 -6.74 4.75
C ALA A 39 6.83 -5.73 4.54
N LYS A 40 7.13 -4.52 4.05
CA LYS A 40 6.11 -3.53 3.66
C LYS A 40 5.18 -4.05 2.57
N GLY A 41 5.73 -4.67 1.52
CA GLY A 41 4.91 -5.29 0.47
C GLY A 41 3.98 -6.39 0.99
N ALA A 42 4.45 -7.21 1.94
CA ALA A 42 3.62 -8.21 2.61
C ALA A 42 2.51 -7.57 3.47
N ALA A 43 2.82 -6.49 4.19
CA ALA A 43 1.83 -5.72 4.96
C ALA A 43 0.74 -5.16 4.05
N VAL A 44 1.11 -4.57 2.89
CA VAL A 44 0.15 -4.10 1.89
C VAL A 44 -0.77 -5.23 1.42
N LYS A 45 -0.23 -6.41 1.09
CA LYS A 45 -1.06 -7.57 0.69
C LYS A 45 -2.07 -7.96 1.76
N GLN A 46 -1.64 -7.97 3.02
CA GLN A 46 -2.52 -8.30 4.15
C GLN A 46 -3.60 -7.25 4.37
N GLU A 47 -3.24 -5.96 4.37
CA GLU A 47 -4.16 -4.85 4.56
C GLU A 47 -5.19 -4.76 3.41
N MET A 48 -4.76 -5.00 2.17
CA MET A 48 -5.63 -5.09 1.00
C MET A 48 -6.56 -6.30 1.05
N THR A 49 -6.11 -7.43 1.60
CA THR A 49 -6.97 -8.61 1.82
C THR A 49 -8.01 -8.32 2.90
N ASN A 50 -7.61 -7.61 3.97
CA ASN A 50 -8.56 -7.16 4.99
C ASN A 50 -9.57 -6.17 4.40
N LEU A 51 -9.11 -5.23 3.56
CA LEU A 51 -9.98 -4.30 2.82
C LEU A 51 -11.04 -5.08 2.04
N ARG A 52 -10.62 -6.11 1.29
CA ARG A 52 -11.55 -6.98 0.56
C ARG A 52 -12.61 -7.63 1.46
N ASN A 53 -12.23 -8.10 2.64
CA ASN A 53 -13.16 -8.70 3.59
C ASN A 53 -14.18 -7.68 4.12
N VAL A 54 -13.70 -6.49 4.52
CA VAL A 54 -14.56 -5.38 4.99
C VAL A 54 -15.54 -4.98 3.89
N MET A 55 -15.06 -4.82 2.66
CA MET A 55 -15.90 -4.54 1.51
C MET A 55 -16.95 -5.65 1.31
N GLY A 56 -16.59 -6.92 1.51
CA GLY A 56 -17.52 -8.05 1.40
C GLY A 56 -18.65 -7.99 2.43
N VAL A 57 -18.32 -7.64 3.68
CA VAL A 57 -19.31 -7.43 4.75
C VAL A 57 -20.24 -6.27 4.41
N ILE A 58 -19.68 -5.17 3.88
CA ILE A 58 -20.43 -3.99 3.47
C ILE A 58 -21.44 -4.35 2.39
N MET A 59 -21.02 -5.13 1.40
CA MET A 59 -21.91 -5.61 0.34
C MET A 59 -23.06 -6.47 0.85
N ASN A 60 -22.76 -7.41 1.75
CA ASN A 60 -23.80 -8.27 2.33
C ASN A 60 -24.82 -7.49 3.16
N THR A 61 -24.39 -6.39 3.80
CA THR A 61 -25.25 -5.58 4.67
C THR A 61 -26.04 -4.51 3.90
N ASN A 62 -25.42 -3.84 2.94
CA ASN A 62 -25.97 -2.65 2.29
C ASN A 62 -26.35 -2.87 0.82
N ASN A 63 -26.05 -4.04 0.26
CA ASN A 63 -26.19 -4.34 -1.17
C ASN A 63 -25.48 -3.30 -2.08
N THR A 64 -24.40 -2.70 -1.57
CA THR A 64 -23.51 -1.77 -2.29
C THR A 64 -22.07 -1.92 -1.77
N TRP A 65 -21.07 -1.69 -2.64
CA TRP A 65 -19.66 -1.59 -2.23
C TRP A 65 -19.31 -0.19 -1.72
N ILE A 66 -20.18 0.82 -1.91
CA ILE A 66 -19.91 2.23 -1.53
C ILE A 66 -21.09 2.83 -0.73
N PRO A 67 -21.39 2.35 0.48
CA PRO A 67 -22.20 3.18 1.36
C PRO A 67 -21.39 4.47 1.64
N LEU A 68 -22.01 5.63 1.43
CA LEU A 68 -21.40 6.96 1.64
C LEU A 68 -20.75 7.10 3.03
N SER A 69 -21.25 6.35 4.02
CA SER A 69 -20.76 6.29 5.40
C SER A 69 -19.37 5.66 5.54
N VAL A 70 -19.01 4.67 4.72
CA VAL A 70 -17.70 3.97 4.82
C VAL A 70 -16.55 4.88 4.38
N CYS A 71 -16.82 5.78 3.45
CA CYS A 71 -15.83 6.72 2.96
C CYS A 71 -15.46 7.80 3.99
N SER A 72 -16.41 8.15 4.85
CA SER A 72 -16.20 9.03 6.00
C SER A 72 -15.77 8.27 7.26
N ASP A 73 -15.70 6.93 7.21
CA ASP A 73 -15.31 6.11 8.35
C ASP A 73 -13.81 6.25 8.61
N SER A 74 -13.46 6.62 9.84
CA SER A 74 -12.07 6.82 10.24
C SER A 74 -11.27 5.51 10.22
N GLY A 75 -11.91 4.36 10.48
CA GLY A 75 -11.28 3.05 10.39
C GLY A 75 -10.85 2.72 8.97
N PHE A 76 -11.76 2.90 8.01
CA PHE A 76 -11.45 2.74 6.59
C PHE A 76 -10.36 3.71 6.12
N GLN A 77 -10.44 4.98 6.52
CA GLN A 77 -9.44 6.00 6.18
C GLN A 77 -8.06 5.67 6.74
N ASN A 78 -7.98 5.21 7.99
CA ASN A 78 -6.73 4.81 8.61
C ASN A 78 -6.14 3.59 7.91
N GLN A 79 -6.96 2.58 7.62
CA GLN A 79 -6.52 1.38 6.90
C GLN A 79 -5.99 1.72 5.51
N TRP A 80 -6.69 2.56 4.74
CA TRP A 80 -6.20 3.01 3.44
C TRP A 80 -4.93 3.85 3.57
N GLY A 81 -4.85 4.71 4.59
CA GLY A 81 -3.66 5.49 4.90
C GLY A 81 -2.43 4.62 5.17
N ASP A 82 -2.60 3.50 5.87
CA ASP A 82 -1.52 2.56 6.17
C ASP A 82 -1.07 1.79 4.91
N ILE A 83 -2.02 1.37 4.06
CA ILE A 83 -1.73 0.79 2.74
C ILE A 83 -0.85 1.75 1.93
N VAL A 84 -1.21 3.04 1.90
CA VAL A 84 -0.48 4.07 1.15
C VAL A 84 0.94 4.24 1.69
N LYS A 85 1.11 4.34 3.02
CA LYS A 85 2.43 4.49 3.66
C LYS A 85 3.32 3.28 3.38
N ASN A 86 2.77 2.09 3.51
CA ASN A 86 3.49 0.83 3.27
C ASN A 86 3.86 0.67 1.79
N SER A 87 3.03 1.22 0.89
CA SER A 87 3.31 1.30 -0.55
C SER A 87 4.34 2.37 -0.94
N GLY A 88 4.87 3.14 0.03
CA GLY A 88 5.85 4.20 -0.22
C GLY A 88 5.25 5.58 -0.54
N GLY A 89 3.95 5.76 -0.32
CA GLY A 89 3.30 7.07 -0.34
C GLY A 89 3.58 7.87 0.92
N THR A 90 3.58 9.21 0.81
CA THR A 90 3.90 10.13 1.92
C THR A 90 2.65 10.68 2.62
N ALA A 91 1.51 10.72 1.92
CA ALA A 91 0.21 11.06 2.48
C ALA A 91 -0.93 10.62 1.54
N PHE A 92 -2.13 10.43 2.09
CA PHE A 92 -3.35 10.44 1.31
C PHE A 92 -3.60 11.88 0.84
N VAL A 93 -3.28 12.19 -0.43
CA VAL A 93 -3.53 13.50 -1.03
C VAL A 93 -4.95 13.48 -1.60
N GLY A 94 -5.92 13.75 -0.74
CA GLY A 94 -7.32 13.84 -1.11
C GLY A 94 -8.17 13.93 0.15
N THR A 95 -9.27 14.66 0.11
CA THR A 95 -10.40 14.31 0.96
C THR A 95 -10.88 12.94 0.48
N VAL A 96 -11.29 12.01 1.35
CA VAL A 96 -12.06 10.86 0.88
C VAL A 96 -13.39 11.41 0.40
N ILE A 97 -13.41 11.88 -0.84
CA ILE A 97 -14.59 12.41 -1.47
C ILE A 97 -15.33 11.19 -2.00
N CYS A 98 -16.04 10.51 -1.12
CA CYS A 98 -17.38 10.07 -1.50
C CYS A 98 -18.36 11.26 -1.55
N SER A 99 -17.89 12.48 -1.27
CA SER A 99 -18.58 13.74 -1.53
C SER A 99 -18.55 14.12 -3.02
N GLY A 100 -18.88 13.18 -3.88
CA GLY A 100 -19.17 13.39 -5.28
C GLY A 100 -20.54 12.81 -5.56
N LYS A 101 -21.60 13.42 -5.00
CA LYS A 101 -22.91 13.41 -5.66
C LYS A 101 -22.61 13.86 -7.09
N TYR A 102 -22.66 12.95 -8.06
CA TYR A 102 -22.53 13.19 -9.50
C TYR A 102 -22.25 14.65 -9.87
N ILE A 103 -21.01 15.09 -9.72
CA ILE A 103 -20.60 16.30 -10.40
C ILE A 103 -19.89 15.76 -11.64
N ASN A 104 -20.70 15.52 -12.68
CA ASN A 104 -20.28 15.40 -14.08
C ASN A 104 -19.89 14.01 -14.62
N ASN A 105 -20.60 12.92 -14.26
CA ASN A 105 -20.50 11.66 -15.01
C ASN A 105 -19.08 11.03 -15.03
N THR A 106 -18.17 11.46 -14.14
CA THR A 106 -16.81 10.95 -14.03
C THR A 106 -16.71 9.88 -12.95
N PRO A 107 -15.86 8.87 -13.13
CA PRO A 107 -15.70 7.83 -12.13
C PRO A 107 -15.05 8.31 -10.82
N ASN A 108 -15.47 7.76 -9.68
CA ASN A 108 -14.86 8.04 -8.38
C ASN A 108 -13.56 7.24 -8.23
N VAL A 109 -12.46 7.83 -8.70
CA VAL A 109 -11.10 7.31 -8.52
C VAL A 109 -10.42 8.10 -7.41
N ALA A 110 -9.90 7.40 -6.41
CA ALA A 110 -9.00 7.99 -5.44
C ALA A 110 -7.63 7.36 -5.59
N CYS A 111 -6.62 8.21 -5.78
CA CYS A 111 -5.26 7.78 -5.97
C CYS A 111 -4.33 8.58 -5.07
N SER A 112 -3.44 7.89 -4.38
CA SER A 112 -2.46 8.48 -3.46
C SER A 112 -1.08 8.45 -4.11
N SER A 113 -0.44 9.61 -4.27
CA SER A 113 0.90 9.73 -4.86
C SER A 113 1.99 9.89 -3.80
N SER A 114 3.23 9.48 -4.12
CA SER A 114 4.40 9.85 -3.33
C SER A 114 4.92 11.27 -3.65
N SER A 115 4.56 11.83 -4.80
CA SER A 115 4.58 13.28 -5.15
C SER A 115 4.20 13.47 -6.64
N GLY A 116 3.08 14.14 -6.91
CA GLY A 116 2.60 14.47 -8.26
C GLY A 116 1.61 13.46 -8.87
N MET A 117 0.66 13.96 -9.67
CA MET A 117 -0.48 13.20 -10.25
C MET A 117 -0.08 12.01 -11.16
N SER A 118 1.19 11.87 -11.52
CA SER A 118 1.68 10.79 -12.41
C SER A 118 2.37 9.63 -11.68
N ASN A 119 2.44 9.65 -10.34
CA ASN A 119 3.20 8.69 -9.54
C ASN A 119 2.40 8.15 -8.35
N TYR A 120 1.25 7.53 -8.62
CA TYR A 120 0.46 6.89 -7.60
C TYR A 120 1.18 5.67 -6.99
N THR A 121 0.99 5.44 -5.70
CA THR A 121 1.48 4.28 -4.95
C THR A 121 0.32 3.37 -4.54
N ALA A 122 -0.89 3.91 -4.45
CA ALA A 122 -2.12 3.14 -4.33
C ALA A 122 -3.28 3.90 -4.97
N CYS A 123 -4.22 3.17 -5.55
CA CYS A 123 -5.44 3.71 -6.12
C CYS A 123 -6.61 2.77 -5.83
N TYR A 124 -7.80 3.33 -5.65
CA TYR A 124 -9.04 2.57 -5.77
C TYR A 124 -10.01 3.29 -6.68
N GLY A 125 -10.91 2.52 -7.26
CA GLY A 125 -11.96 3.01 -8.14
C GLY A 125 -13.19 2.14 -8.04
N PHE A 126 -14.32 2.77 -8.29
CA PHE A 126 -15.60 2.10 -8.35
C PHE A 126 -16.20 2.26 -9.74
N GLN A 127 -16.66 1.15 -10.31
CA GLN A 127 -17.19 1.15 -11.68
C GLN A 127 -18.58 1.79 -11.69
N THR A 128 -18.76 2.81 -12.54
CA THR A 128 -19.99 3.63 -12.61
C THR A 128 -21.11 3.03 -13.46
N SER A 129 -20.79 2.14 -14.42
CA SER A 129 -21.80 1.45 -15.23
C SER A 129 -22.57 0.46 -14.36
N GLY A 130 -23.83 0.78 -14.07
CA GLY A 130 -24.69 0.02 -13.14
C GLY A 130 -24.79 0.62 -11.73
N CYS A 131 -24.19 1.78 -11.47
CA CYS A 131 -24.43 2.47 -10.20
C CYS A 131 -25.74 3.25 -10.22
N SER A 132 -26.58 3.06 -9.20
CA SER A 132 -27.75 3.88 -8.94
C SER A 132 -27.56 4.68 -7.65
N GLY A 133 -27.18 5.95 -7.76
CA GLY A 133 -26.79 6.75 -6.60
C GLY A 133 -25.43 6.32 -6.04
N ALA A 134 -25.35 6.15 -4.71
CA ALA A 134 -24.16 5.64 -4.02
C ALA A 134 -24.01 4.11 -4.14
N ASN A 135 -24.90 3.43 -4.86
CA ASN A 135 -24.92 1.99 -4.92
C ASN A 135 -24.14 1.48 -6.13
N CYS A 136 -22.89 1.09 -5.93
CA CYS A 136 -22.04 0.52 -6.98
C CYS A 136 -21.81 -0.97 -6.77
N SER A 137 -21.96 -1.75 -7.85
CA SER A 137 -21.80 -3.21 -7.87
C SER A 137 -20.36 -3.66 -8.15
N LYS A 138 -19.56 -2.72 -8.69
CA LYS A 138 -18.14 -2.70 -9.08
C LYS A 138 -17.13 -2.09 -8.10
N TYR A 139 -16.04 -2.73 -7.70
CA TYR A 139 -14.85 -2.02 -7.22
C TYR A 139 -13.54 -2.71 -7.59
N VAL A 140 -12.48 -1.92 -7.75
CA VAL A 140 -11.10 -2.36 -7.91
C VAL A 140 -10.18 -1.46 -7.08
N ALA A 141 -9.25 -2.06 -6.35
CA ALA A 141 -8.23 -1.35 -5.60
C ALA A 141 -6.86 -1.96 -5.85
N ILE A 142 -5.85 -1.11 -6.03
CA ILE A 142 -4.47 -1.48 -6.32
C ILE A 142 -3.51 -0.74 -5.39
N ALA A 143 -2.42 -1.39 -5.02
CA ALA A 143 -1.35 -0.78 -4.22
C ALA A 143 0.01 -1.38 -4.60
N SER A 144 1.06 -0.57 -4.66
CA SER A 144 2.40 -1.04 -5.02
C SER A 144 3.02 -1.83 -3.86
N ILE A 145 3.56 -3.00 -4.16
CA ILE A 145 4.21 -3.88 -3.18
C ILE A 145 5.73 -3.90 -3.31
N SER A 146 6.28 -3.14 -4.26
CA SER A 146 7.72 -3.00 -4.50
C SER A 146 8.11 -1.52 -4.56
N ALA A 147 9.34 -1.20 -4.12
CA ALA A 147 9.84 0.19 -4.07
C ALA A 147 10.00 0.82 -5.46
N ASP A 148 10.37 0.00 -6.45
CA ASP A 148 10.49 0.38 -7.86
C ASP A 148 9.11 0.49 -8.54
N ARG A 149 8.03 0.10 -7.87
CA ARG A 149 6.65 0.04 -8.38
C ARG A 149 6.48 -0.88 -9.60
N SER A 150 7.39 -1.83 -9.80
CA SER A 150 7.24 -2.87 -10.82
C SER A 150 6.16 -3.90 -10.45
N LYS A 151 5.84 -4.03 -9.16
CA LYS A 151 4.85 -4.99 -8.64
C LYS A 151 3.76 -4.31 -7.84
N TRP A 152 2.54 -4.77 -8.07
CA TRP A 152 1.31 -4.26 -7.49
C TRP A 152 0.45 -5.39 -6.96
N TRP A 153 -0.35 -5.11 -5.94
CA TRP A 153 -1.38 -6.01 -5.46
C TRP A 153 -2.74 -5.41 -5.76
N CYS A 154 -3.57 -6.18 -6.45
CA CYS A 154 -4.91 -5.79 -6.82
C CYS A 154 -5.94 -6.64 -6.08
N VAL A 155 -7.00 -6.00 -5.61
CA VAL A 155 -8.21 -6.65 -5.09
C VAL A 155 -9.44 -6.07 -5.76
N ASP A 156 -10.48 -6.89 -5.92
CA ASP A 156 -11.70 -6.49 -6.59
C ASP A 156 -12.98 -7.05 -5.93
N SER A 157 -14.10 -6.56 -6.45
CA SER A 157 -15.46 -7.00 -6.15
C SER A 157 -15.81 -8.44 -6.51
N SER A 158 -14.96 -9.15 -7.26
CA SER A 158 -15.14 -10.56 -7.59
C SER A 158 -14.41 -11.48 -6.60
N ASN A 159 -14.04 -10.93 -5.44
CA ASN A 159 -13.34 -11.63 -4.37
C ASN A 159 -12.00 -12.20 -4.84
N GLN A 160 -11.34 -11.52 -5.78
CA GLN A 160 -9.99 -11.87 -6.24
C GLN A 160 -8.94 -11.00 -5.56
N GLY A 161 -7.76 -11.58 -5.37
CA GLY A 161 -6.54 -10.89 -4.94
C GLY A 161 -5.40 -11.37 -5.83
N LYS A 162 -4.79 -10.47 -6.61
CA LYS A 162 -3.81 -10.84 -7.65
C LYS A 162 -2.59 -9.91 -7.61
N GLU A 163 -1.41 -10.50 -7.75
CA GLU A 163 -0.19 -9.73 -8.00
C GLU A 163 -0.14 -9.32 -9.47
N LEU A 164 0.07 -8.03 -9.71
CA LEU A 164 0.20 -7.43 -11.02
C LEU A 164 1.64 -6.96 -11.22
N THR A 165 2.16 -7.11 -12.42
CA THR A 165 3.46 -6.57 -12.83
C THR A 165 3.24 -5.45 -13.83
N ASP A 166 3.87 -4.29 -13.61
CA ASP A 166 3.74 -3.16 -14.52
C ASP A 166 4.23 -3.52 -15.93
N GLY A 167 3.45 -3.14 -16.95
CA GLY A 167 3.73 -3.45 -18.35
C GLY A 167 3.25 -4.83 -18.83
N GLN A 168 2.62 -5.64 -17.98
CA GLN A 168 1.95 -6.86 -18.44
C GLN A 168 0.71 -6.54 -19.30
N PRO A 169 0.23 -7.46 -20.16
CA PRO A 169 -1.01 -7.25 -20.92
C PRO A 169 -2.19 -6.88 -20.00
N GLY A 170 -2.85 -5.75 -20.28
CA GLY A 170 -4.00 -5.28 -19.51
C GLY A 170 -3.68 -4.46 -18.25
N PHE A 171 -2.40 -4.28 -17.89
CA PHE A 171 -2.02 -3.43 -16.76
C PHE A 171 -0.77 -2.59 -17.05
N ASN A 172 -0.96 -1.27 -17.01
CA ASN A 172 0.11 -0.28 -17.05
C ASN A 172 -0.19 0.77 -15.99
N VAL A 173 0.71 0.95 -15.02
CA VAL A 173 0.48 1.84 -13.88
C VAL A 173 0.21 3.29 -14.28
N ALA A 174 0.80 3.75 -15.39
CA ALA A 174 0.67 5.13 -15.85
C ALA A 174 -0.69 5.43 -16.48
N THR A 175 -1.41 4.40 -16.95
CA THR A 175 -2.69 4.56 -17.66
C THR A 175 -3.85 3.79 -17.03
N PHE A 176 -3.59 2.99 -16.00
CA PHE A 176 -4.61 2.16 -15.38
C PHE A 176 -5.57 3.01 -14.56
N ASP A 177 -6.84 2.97 -14.95
CA ASP A 177 -7.95 3.56 -14.22
C ASP A 177 -8.76 2.45 -13.53
N PRO A 178 -8.71 2.33 -12.18
CA PRO A 178 -9.43 1.28 -11.45
C PRO A 178 -10.96 1.42 -11.54
N SER A 179 -11.48 2.56 -11.97
CA SER A 179 -12.92 2.75 -12.13
C SER A 179 -13.45 2.36 -13.52
N ALA A 180 -12.55 2.25 -14.50
CA ALA A 180 -12.88 1.85 -15.85
C ALA A 180 -12.94 0.32 -16.03
N VAL A 181 -12.53 -0.44 -15.01
CA VAL A 181 -12.46 -1.90 -15.03
C VAL A 181 -13.35 -2.53 -13.94
N SER A 182 -13.88 -3.71 -14.24
CA SER A 182 -14.73 -4.45 -13.30
C SER A 182 -13.94 -5.35 -12.34
N ASN A 183 -12.76 -5.79 -12.76
CA ASN A 183 -11.93 -6.78 -12.08
C ASN A 183 -10.46 -6.40 -12.21
N CYS A 184 -9.62 -7.03 -11.38
CA CYS A 184 -8.19 -7.01 -11.56
C CYS A 184 -7.81 -7.62 -12.92
N PRO A 185 -6.96 -6.96 -13.73
CA PRO A 185 -6.45 -7.50 -14.99
C PRO A 185 -5.59 -8.75 -14.80
#